data_AF-A0A351FAR6-F1
#
_entry.id   AF-A0A351FAR6-F1
#
_cell.length_a   1.000
_cell.length_b   1.000
_cell.length_c   1.000
_cell.angle_alpha   90.00
_cell.angle_beta   90.00
_cell.angle_gamma   90.00
#
_symmetry.space_group_name_H-M   'P 1'
#
loop_
_entity.id
_entity.type
_entity.pdbx_description
1 polymer ?
#
loop_
_entity_poly.entity_id
_entity_poly.type
_entity_poly.pdbx_seq_one_letter_code
_entity_poly.pdbx_strand_id
1 'polypeptide(L)'
;QRFPADLNGTGDPYLVSLDGLQPGQAYRYQAYARNQVGETLSAMGKLSIGDDSSPWWVETDSDGWVRDSWMGSFLPTESGWLFHARLGWTYAQQDEVGGLWIWLKEEGWLWSRADLFPFLYSNDRGNWLYLLPERSDALFYDYATETVR
;
A
#
# COMPACT_ATOMS: atom_id res chain seq x y z
N GLN A 1 -8.88 -26.21 3.22
CA GLN A 1 -9.12 -26.67 4.62
C GLN A 1 -10.30 -25.89 5.19
N ARG A 2 -11.06 -26.45 6.14
CA ARG A 2 -12.18 -25.75 6.78
C ARG A 2 -11.78 -25.38 8.21
N PHE A 3 -12.03 -24.14 8.60
CA PHE A 3 -11.73 -23.62 9.94
C PHE A 3 -13.06 -23.27 10.62
N PRO A 4 -13.72 -24.22 11.29
CA PRO A 4 -15.00 -23.97 11.94
C PRO A 4 -14.83 -23.04 13.15
N ALA A 5 -15.65 -22.01 13.23
CA ALA A 5 -15.88 -21.25 14.45
C ALA A 5 -17.20 -21.73 15.07
N ASP A 6 -17.21 -22.03 16.36
CA ASP A 6 -18.48 -22.21 17.08
C ASP A 6 -19.01 -20.83 17.49
N LEU A 7 -20.06 -20.37 16.81
CA LEU A 7 -20.67 -19.05 17.01
C LEU A 7 -21.74 -19.06 18.11
N ASN A 8 -21.54 -19.84 19.18
CA ASN A 8 -22.32 -19.74 20.40
C ASN A 8 -22.01 -18.43 21.17
N GLY A 9 -22.31 -17.27 20.57
CA GLY A 9 -22.98 -16.21 21.32
C GLY A 9 -22.29 -14.87 21.65
N THR A 10 -21.30 -14.34 20.92
CA THR A 10 -20.78 -12.99 21.30
C THR A 10 -20.75 -11.89 20.24
N GLY A 11 -21.00 -12.18 18.95
CA GLY A 11 -20.98 -11.12 17.92
C GLY A 11 -19.60 -10.49 17.67
N ASP A 12 -18.56 -11.02 18.32
CA ASP A 12 -17.18 -10.62 18.10
C ASP A 12 -16.66 -11.13 16.75
N PRO A 13 -15.71 -10.41 16.13
CA PRO A 13 -15.07 -10.87 14.90
C PRO A 13 -14.28 -12.17 15.15
N TYR A 14 -14.49 -13.15 14.28
CA TYR A 14 -13.70 -14.38 14.26
C TYR A 14 -12.41 -14.16 13.45
N LEU A 15 -11.27 -14.45 14.06
CA LEU A 15 -9.95 -14.32 13.45
C LEU A 15 -9.35 -15.69 13.11
N VAL A 16 -8.81 -15.82 11.91
CA VAL A 16 -8.06 -17.01 11.46
C VAL A 16 -6.64 -16.58 11.12
N SER A 17 -5.66 -17.20 11.78
CA SER A 17 -4.25 -17.09 11.38
C SER A 17 -3.88 -18.24 10.47
N LEU A 18 -3.13 -17.96 9.41
CA LEU A 18 -2.63 -18.94 8.46
C LEU A 18 -1.11 -18.83 8.40
N ASP A 19 -0.42 -19.93 8.67
CA ASP A 19 1.04 -20.01 8.58
C ASP A 19 1.47 -20.65 7.26
N GLY A 20 2.71 -20.35 6.84
CA GLY A 20 3.35 -21.02 5.70
C GLY A 20 2.80 -20.64 4.31
N LEU A 21 2.07 -19.52 4.22
CA LEU A 21 1.67 -18.98 2.93
C LEU A 21 2.92 -18.55 2.15
N GLN A 22 2.96 -18.89 0.87
CA GLN A 22 4.10 -18.66 -0.01
C GLN A 22 3.98 -17.28 -0.66
N PRO A 23 5.06 -16.47 -0.67
CA PRO A 23 5.15 -15.25 -1.47
C PRO A 23 4.80 -15.49 -2.93
N GLY A 24 4.14 -14.53 -3.57
CA GLY A 24 3.74 -14.59 -4.98
C GLY A 24 2.56 -15.53 -5.26
N GLN A 25 1.98 -16.16 -4.24
CA GLN A 25 0.87 -17.07 -4.40
C GLN A 25 -0.48 -16.43 -4.02
N ALA A 26 -1.47 -16.66 -4.87
CA ALA A 26 -2.85 -16.30 -4.60
C ALA A 26 -3.61 -17.47 -3.96
N TYR A 27 -4.22 -17.20 -2.82
CA TYR A 27 -5.09 -18.11 -2.08
C TYR A 27 -6.54 -17.66 -2.23
N ARG A 28 -7.46 -18.63 -2.32
CA ARG A 28 -8.90 -18.39 -2.37
C ARG A 28 -9.52 -18.80 -1.04
N TYR A 29 -10.40 -17.95 -0.52
CA TYR A 29 -11.14 -18.23 0.70
C TYR A 29 -12.63 -17.90 0.50
N GLN A 30 -13.49 -18.56 1.27
CA GLN A 30 -14.90 -18.23 1.34
C GLN A 30 -15.40 -18.62 2.73
N ALA A 31 -16.30 -17.82 3.29
CA ALA A 31 -16.98 -18.15 4.51
C ALA A 31 -18.09 -19.17 4.22
N TYR A 32 -18.42 -20.00 5.21
CA TYR A 32 -19.55 -20.90 5.14
C TYR A 32 -20.35 -20.84 6.44
N ALA A 33 -21.67 -21.01 6.31
CA ALA A 33 -22.57 -21.17 7.44
C ALA A 33 -23.33 -22.48 7.26
N ARG A 34 -23.38 -23.32 8.30
CA ARG A 34 -24.05 -24.62 8.27
C ARG A 34 -25.00 -24.77 9.45
N ASN A 35 -26.21 -25.26 9.19
CA ASN A 35 -27.20 -25.63 10.20
C ASN A 35 -27.69 -27.07 9.96
N GLN A 36 -28.75 -27.49 10.68
CA GLN A 36 -29.34 -28.83 10.54
C GLN A 36 -29.99 -29.09 9.17
N VAL A 37 -30.29 -28.04 8.40
CA VAL A 37 -30.98 -28.13 7.10
C VAL A 37 -29.98 -28.09 5.95
N GLY A 38 -28.88 -27.36 6.05
CA GLY A 38 -27.91 -27.26 4.96
C GLY A 38 -26.71 -26.35 5.23
N GLU A 39 -25.91 -26.13 4.19
CA GLU A 39 -24.71 -25.30 4.16
C GLU A 39 -24.88 -24.20 3.10
N THR A 40 -24.49 -22.96 3.44
CA THR A 40 -24.45 -21.82 2.52
C THR A 40 -23.03 -21.28 2.49
N LEU A 41 -22.59 -20.81 1.32
CA LEU A 41 -21.25 -20.27 1.08
C LEU A 41 -21.36 -18.78 0.76
N SER A 42 -20.35 -18.00 1.17
CA SER A 42 -20.20 -16.61 0.72
C SER A 42 -19.66 -16.53 -0.71
N ALA A 43 -19.58 -15.31 -1.25
CA ALA A 43 -18.73 -15.06 -2.40
C ALA A 43 -17.27 -15.43 -2.11
N MET A 44 -16.55 -15.80 -3.16
CA MET A 44 -15.14 -16.18 -3.08
C MET A 44 -14.25 -14.95 -2.96
N GLY A 45 -13.53 -14.84 -1.85
CA GLY A 45 -12.46 -13.87 -1.65
C GLY A 45 -11.12 -14.39 -2.19
N LYS A 46 -10.25 -13.45 -2.57
CA LYS A 46 -8.86 -13.71 -2.97
C LYS A 46 -7.92 -13.02 -1.99
N LEU A 47 -6.92 -13.75 -1.53
CA LEU A 47 -5.80 -13.25 -0.73
C LEU A 47 -4.53 -13.46 -1.56
N SER A 48 -3.81 -12.39 -1.88
CA SER A 48 -2.50 -12.48 -2.53
C SER A 48 -1.43 -12.22 -1.48
N ILE A 49 -0.48 -13.14 -1.33
CA ILE A 49 0.72 -12.87 -0.54
C ILE A 49 1.72 -12.21 -1.47
N GLY A 50 2.15 -11.00 -1.12
CA GLY A 50 3.16 -10.29 -1.87
C GLY A 50 4.40 -11.18 -2.03
N ASP A 51 4.86 -11.32 -3.26
CA ASP A 51 6.29 -11.46 -3.50
C ASP A 51 6.89 -10.05 -3.45
N ASP A 52 8.20 -9.92 -3.21
CA ASP A 52 8.92 -8.65 -3.37
C ASP A 52 8.75 -8.07 -4.79
N SER A 53 8.23 -8.87 -5.73
CA SER A 53 7.91 -8.50 -7.11
C SER A 53 6.46 -8.02 -7.35
N SER A 54 5.53 -8.19 -6.40
CA SER A 54 4.16 -7.73 -6.58
C SER A 54 4.10 -6.22 -6.39
N PRO A 55 3.61 -5.47 -7.39
CA PRO A 55 3.53 -4.03 -7.28
C PRO A 55 2.61 -3.62 -6.13
N TRP A 56 3.01 -2.60 -5.38
CA TRP A 56 2.22 -2.03 -4.28
C TRP A 56 1.01 -1.21 -4.78
N TRP A 57 0.87 -1.04 -6.10
CA TRP A 57 -0.28 -0.42 -6.75
C TRP A 57 -1.23 -1.46 -7.34
N VAL A 58 -2.51 -1.13 -7.40
CA VAL A 58 -3.59 -2.09 -7.72
C VAL A 58 -3.77 -2.26 -9.22
N GLU A 59 -4.02 -1.16 -9.94
CA GLU A 59 -4.41 -1.18 -11.36
C GLU A 59 -3.88 0.07 -12.08
N THR A 60 -3.69 -0.06 -13.39
CA THR A 60 -3.38 1.02 -14.32
C THR A 60 -4.57 1.31 -15.23
N ASP A 61 -4.75 2.56 -15.65
CA ASP A 61 -5.70 2.92 -16.69
C ASP A 61 -5.23 2.46 -18.09
N SER A 62 -6.00 2.80 -19.14
CA SER A 62 -5.69 2.40 -20.52
C SER A 62 -4.37 2.93 -21.04
N ASP A 63 -3.85 4.00 -20.45
CA ASP A 63 -2.59 4.64 -20.81
C ASP A 63 -1.43 4.19 -19.89
N GLY A 64 -1.69 3.21 -19.01
CA GLY A 64 -0.71 2.67 -18.07
C GLY A 64 -0.56 3.47 -16.78
N TRP A 65 -1.33 4.55 -16.59
CA TRP A 65 -1.21 5.38 -15.39
C TRP A 65 -1.96 4.77 -14.21
N VAL A 66 -1.32 4.77 -13.04
CA VAL A 66 -1.98 4.54 -11.76
C VAL A 66 -2.57 5.87 -11.28
N ARG A 67 -3.79 5.81 -10.74
CA ARG A 67 -4.46 6.94 -10.07
C ARG A 67 -4.76 6.55 -8.64
N ASP A 68 -3.81 6.83 -7.77
CA ASP A 68 -3.93 6.55 -6.36
C ASP A 68 -4.47 7.77 -5.59
N SER A 69 -5.32 7.51 -4.60
CA SER A 69 -6.02 8.56 -3.86
C SER A 69 -5.12 9.45 -3.00
N TRP A 70 -3.96 8.95 -2.58
CA TRP A 70 -3.06 9.67 -1.68
C TRP A 70 -1.71 9.96 -2.32
N MET A 71 -1.14 9.01 -3.09
CA MET A 71 0.09 9.24 -3.85
C MET A 71 -0.14 10.14 -5.06
N GLY A 72 -1.35 10.11 -5.64
CA GLY A 72 -1.66 10.80 -6.87
C GLY A 72 -1.39 9.93 -8.10
N SER A 73 -0.96 10.56 -9.19
CA SER A 73 -0.84 9.88 -10.49
C SER A 73 0.60 9.57 -10.87
N PHE A 74 0.85 8.34 -11.30
CA PHE A 74 2.18 7.91 -11.74
C PHE A 74 2.14 6.80 -12.79
N LEU A 75 3.20 6.70 -13.57
CA LEU A 75 3.42 5.66 -14.58
C LEU A 75 4.50 4.69 -14.07
N PRO A 76 4.12 3.47 -13.63
CA PRO A 76 5.07 2.50 -13.10
C PRO A 76 5.89 1.80 -14.19
N THR A 77 7.03 1.25 -13.79
CA THR A 77 7.86 0.35 -14.62
C THR A 77 8.11 -0.96 -13.88
N GLU A 78 8.55 -2.00 -14.60
CA GLU A 78 8.85 -3.32 -14.02
C GLU A 78 10.03 -3.32 -13.04
N SER A 79 10.87 -2.27 -13.02
CA SER A 79 12.07 -2.20 -12.19
C SER A 79 11.85 -1.56 -10.81
N GLY A 80 10.60 -1.20 -10.47
CA GLY A 80 10.26 -0.46 -9.24
C GLY A 80 10.44 1.07 -9.35
N TRP A 81 11.03 1.54 -10.46
CA TRP A 81 10.98 2.95 -10.84
C TRP A 81 9.61 3.31 -11.39
N LEU A 82 9.17 4.53 -11.12
CA LEU A 82 7.96 5.11 -11.66
C LEU A 82 8.17 6.58 -12.00
N PHE A 83 7.44 7.06 -13.01
CA PHE A 83 7.35 8.47 -13.32
C PHE A 83 6.13 9.06 -12.64
N HIS A 84 6.35 9.82 -11.57
CA HIS A 84 5.30 10.47 -10.81
C HIS A 84 4.95 11.83 -11.42
N ALA A 85 3.66 12.11 -11.62
CA ALA A 85 3.21 13.32 -12.31
C ALA A 85 3.72 14.63 -11.68
N ARG A 86 3.95 14.63 -10.36
CA ARG A 86 4.45 15.79 -9.61
C ARG A 86 5.91 15.69 -9.14
N LEU A 87 6.41 14.48 -8.93
CA LEU A 87 7.74 14.25 -8.33
C LEU A 87 8.79 13.88 -9.39
N GLY A 88 8.36 13.63 -10.63
CA GLY A 88 9.22 13.12 -11.69
C GLY A 88 9.63 11.66 -11.45
N TRP A 89 10.83 11.30 -11.90
CA TRP A 89 11.36 9.95 -11.73
C TRP A 89 11.69 9.66 -10.26
N THR A 90 11.04 8.63 -9.73
CA THR A 90 11.21 8.17 -8.35
C THR A 90 11.22 6.65 -8.30
N TYR A 91 11.89 6.10 -7.30
CA TYR A 91 11.76 4.69 -6.95
C TYR A 91 10.81 4.58 -5.76
N ALA A 92 9.94 3.57 -5.73
CA ALA A 92 8.99 3.42 -4.63
C ALA A 92 8.86 1.96 -4.19
N GLN A 93 8.95 1.74 -2.87
CA GLN A 93 8.90 0.42 -2.26
C GLN A 93 8.03 0.46 -1.00
N GLN A 94 7.09 -0.47 -0.91
CA GLN A 94 6.24 -0.62 0.27
C GLN A 94 7.04 -1.23 1.43
N ASP A 95 6.77 -0.80 2.65
CA ASP A 95 7.28 -1.47 3.85
C ASP A 95 6.34 -2.60 4.31
N GLU A 96 6.74 -3.32 5.36
CA GLU A 96 5.99 -4.46 5.90
C GLU A 96 4.66 -4.08 6.60
N VAL A 97 4.45 -2.79 6.90
CA VAL A 97 3.33 -2.29 7.73
C VAL A 97 2.41 -1.29 7.00
N GLY A 98 2.57 -1.14 5.69
CA GLY A 98 1.71 -0.32 4.84
C GLY A 98 2.17 1.12 4.61
N GLY A 99 3.39 1.46 5.00
CA GLY A 99 4.09 2.66 4.55
C GLY A 99 4.79 2.48 3.21
N LEU A 100 5.28 3.59 2.65
CA LEU A 100 5.96 3.63 1.36
C LEU A 100 7.24 4.44 1.48
N TRP A 101 8.36 3.80 1.13
CA TRP A 101 9.62 4.45 0.86
C TRP A 101 9.64 4.97 -0.58
N ILE A 102 10.01 6.23 -0.73
CA ILE A 102 10.06 6.99 -1.98
C ILE A 102 11.46 7.57 -2.09
N TRP A 103 12.24 7.15 -3.09
CA TRP A 103 13.54 7.73 -3.35
C TRP A 103 13.43 8.85 -4.39
N LEU A 104 13.84 10.06 -4.02
CA LEU A 104 13.97 11.20 -4.92
C LEU A 104 15.43 11.57 -5.09
N LYS A 105 15.83 11.95 -6.30
CA LYS A 105 17.22 12.28 -6.61
C LYS A 105 17.82 13.37 -5.71
N GLU A 106 17.03 14.38 -5.35
CA GLU A 106 17.49 15.53 -4.56
C GLU A 106 17.24 15.37 -3.05
N GLU A 107 16.29 14.51 -2.65
CA GLU A 107 15.87 14.35 -1.25
C GLU A 107 16.29 13.03 -0.60
N GLY A 108 16.78 12.07 -1.39
CA GLY A 108 17.11 10.74 -0.92
C GLY A 108 15.86 9.92 -0.58
N TRP A 109 15.96 9.07 0.44
CA TRP A 109 14.85 8.24 0.89
C TRP A 109 13.89 9.01 1.79
N LEU A 110 12.65 9.12 1.32
CA LEU A 110 11.52 9.68 2.04
C LEU A 110 10.52 8.58 2.38
N TRP A 111 9.89 8.64 3.55
CA TRP A 111 8.85 7.68 3.95
C TRP A 111 7.54 8.40 4.21
N SER A 112 6.43 7.82 3.73
CA SER A 112 5.09 8.30 4.05
C SER A 112 4.07 7.15 4.03
N ARG A 113 2.83 7.44 4.40
CA ARG A 113 1.69 6.53 4.33
C ARG A 113 0.41 7.31 4.04
N ALA A 114 -0.64 6.61 3.62
CA ALA A 114 -1.88 7.23 3.14
C ALA A 114 -2.51 8.25 4.11
N ASP A 115 -2.44 8.03 5.41
CA ASP A 115 -2.98 8.91 6.44
C ASP A 115 -1.98 9.97 6.96
N LEU A 116 -0.73 9.95 6.49
CA LEU A 116 0.29 10.97 6.78
C LEU A 116 0.62 11.86 5.59
N PHE A 117 0.42 11.40 4.36
CA PHE A 117 0.69 12.22 3.19
C PHE A 117 -0.16 13.51 3.20
N PRO A 118 0.40 14.69 2.86
CA PRO A 118 1.67 14.95 2.16
C PRO A 118 2.88 15.21 3.09
N PHE A 119 2.87 14.72 4.33
CA PHE A 119 4.07 14.71 5.19
C PHE A 119 4.93 13.48 4.88
N LEU A 120 6.25 13.71 4.71
CA LEU A 120 7.22 12.66 4.43
C LEU A 120 8.39 12.76 5.40
N TYR A 121 8.82 11.65 5.97
CA TYR A 121 10.00 11.58 6.82
C TYR A 121 11.24 11.38 5.96
N SER A 122 12.25 12.25 6.10
CA SER A 122 13.55 12.11 5.44
C SER A 122 14.47 11.22 6.26
N ASN A 123 14.85 10.07 5.70
CA ASN A 123 15.76 9.14 6.36
C ASN A 123 17.16 9.74 6.58
N ASP A 124 17.66 10.46 5.58
CA ASP A 124 19.03 10.98 5.59
C ASP A 124 19.20 12.13 6.60
N ARG A 125 18.13 12.91 6.83
CA ARG A 125 18.14 14.10 7.68
C ARG A 125 17.51 13.87 9.06
N GLY A 126 16.74 12.80 9.22
CA GLY A 126 16.06 12.50 10.47
C GLY A 126 14.95 13.50 10.84
N ASN A 127 14.30 14.11 9.84
CA ASN A 127 13.28 15.14 10.03
C ASN A 127 12.08 14.96 9.08
N TRP A 128 11.03 15.75 9.30
CA TRP A 128 9.84 15.76 8.45
C TRP A 128 9.93 16.85 7.38
N LEU A 129 9.47 16.50 6.20
CA LEU A 129 9.22 17.38 5.07
C LEU A 129 7.72 17.41 4.80
N TYR A 130 7.22 18.53 4.30
CA TYR A 130 5.85 18.65 3.82
C TYR A 130 5.87 19.00 2.33
N LEU A 131 5.29 18.14 1.50
CA LEU A 131 5.15 18.40 0.07
C LEU A 131 4.07 19.47 -0.13
N LEU A 132 4.50 20.63 -0.63
CA LEU A 132 3.59 21.75 -0.86
C LEU A 132 2.55 21.39 -1.95
N PRO A 133 1.29 21.85 -1.82
CA PRO A 133 0.26 21.58 -2.82
C PRO A 133 0.54 22.28 -4.16
N GLU A 134 0.11 21.63 -5.25
CA GLU A 134 -0.10 22.19 -6.60
C GLU A 134 0.95 23.20 -7.10
N ARG A 135 2.13 22.69 -7.46
CA ARG A 135 3.12 23.36 -8.30
C ARG A 135 3.64 22.41 -9.38
N SER A 136 4.18 22.97 -10.48
CA SER A 136 4.85 22.20 -11.54
C SER A 136 6.05 21.42 -11.03
N ASP A 137 6.69 21.93 -9.98
CA ASP A 137 7.86 21.35 -9.34
C ASP A 137 7.52 20.90 -7.91
N ALA A 138 8.11 19.79 -7.48
CA ALA A 138 7.98 19.27 -6.13
C ALA A 138 8.78 20.13 -5.15
N LEU A 139 8.12 21.04 -4.45
CA LEU A 139 8.73 21.83 -3.38
C LEU A 139 8.36 21.27 -2.01
N PHE A 140 9.34 21.28 -1.11
CA PHE A 140 9.21 20.75 0.23
C PHE A 140 9.43 21.86 1.25
N TYR A 141 8.54 21.95 2.22
CA TYR A 141 8.82 22.69 3.45
C TYR A 141 9.58 21.78 4.41
N ASP A 142 10.77 22.21 4.84
CA ASP A 142 11.63 21.47 5.76
C ASP A 142 11.40 21.97 7.19
N TYR A 143 10.92 21.09 8.08
CA TYR A 143 10.62 21.44 9.47
C TYR A 143 11.85 21.62 10.36
N ALA A 144 13.03 21.15 9.95
CA ALA A 144 14.26 21.36 10.71
C ALA A 144 14.87 22.74 10.44
N THR A 145 14.75 23.24 9.21
CA THR A 145 15.30 24.55 8.82
C THR A 145 14.24 25.65 8.74
N GLU A 146 12.95 25.31 8.81
CA GLU A 146 11.81 26.22 8.64
C GLU A 146 11.80 26.94 7.28
N THR A 147 12.31 26.30 6.23
CA THR A 147 12.43 26.87 4.88
C THR A 147 11.76 26.02 3.82
N VAL A 148 11.34 26.65 2.73
CA VAL A 148 10.96 25.96 1.49
C VAL A 148 12.20 25.71 0.64
N ARG A 149 12.31 24.51 0.08
CA ARG A 149 13.27 24.20 -0.98
C ARG A 149 12.59 23.49 -2.14
#